data_AF-A0A936IRP8-F1
#
_entry.id   AF-A0A936IRP8-F1
#
_cell.length_a   1.000
_cell.length_b   1.000
_cell.length_c   1.000
_cell.angle_alpha   90.00
_cell.angle_beta   90.00
_cell.angle_gamma   90.00
#
_symmetry.space_group_name_H-M   'P 1'
#
loop_
_entity.id
_entity.type
_entity.pdbx_description
1 polymer ?
#
loop_
_entity_poly.entity_id
_entity_poly.type
_entity_poly.pdbx_seq_one_letter_code
_entity_poly.pdbx_strand_id
1 'polypeptide(L)'
;MALSSERRNDLRKQCLWLYGVVVGLAIREAIVSVVPVFTTGDLDPAPSERYLLLFRLALFLLVSARFYLGAAIVFSAPVSDDREPNDAVDLLVGLMHFLFFFGWSTTLTLPLDERWAFSASPYFSLLCIVLLFDAVWWLLSWGKRFEKLNLWTVINTATFVLCALIHCGGVIAKQDLAAVEMTTFLPVAFVSLVDVSETTSGRDVIRSWFRRL
;
A
#
# COMPACT_ATOMS: atom_id res chain seq x y z
N MET A 1 14.68 17.10 -26.44
CA MET A 1 14.53 18.49 -25.94
C MET A 1 14.25 18.40 -24.45
N ALA A 2 15.17 18.84 -23.59
CA ALA A 2 14.98 18.77 -22.14
C ALA A 2 13.90 19.76 -21.69
N LEU A 3 12.95 19.33 -20.86
CA LEU A 3 11.96 20.22 -20.25
C LEU A 3 12.64 21.14 -19.23
N SER A 4 12.17 22.39 -19.12
CA SER A 4 12.60 23.29 -18.04
C SER A 4 12.21 22.72 -16.68
N SER A 5 12.96 23.06 -15.63
CA SER A 5 12.70 22.63 -14.25
C SER A 5 11.29 23.02 -13.77
N GLU A 6 10.82 24.20 -14.16
CA GLU A 6 9.46 24.68 -13.89
C GLU A 6 8.39 23.76 -14.48
N ARG A 7 8.50 23.42 -15.78
CA ARG A 7 7.57 22.49 -16.43
C ARG A 7 7.59 21.11 -15.81
N ARG A 8 8.75 20.60 -15.38
CA ARG A 8 8.85 19.33 -14.66
C ARG A 8 8.11 19.36 -13.33
N ASN A 9 8.23 20.45 -12.58
CA ASN A 9 7.50 20.61 -11.32
C ASN A 9 5.98 20.65 -11.53
N ASP A 10 5.51 21.33 -12.56
CA ASP A 10 4.08 21.38 -12.89
C ASP A 10 3.52 20.01 -13.27
N LEU A 11 4.26 19.24 -14.08
CA LEU A 11 3.89 17.86 -14.41
C LEU A 11 3.79 16.98 -13.16
N ARG A 12 4.74 17.07 -12.24
CA ARG A 12 4.72 16.28 -10.98
C ARG A 12 3.52 16.64 -10.10
N LYS A 13 3.13 17.91 -10.04
CA LYS A 13 1.91 18.35 -9.34
C LYS A 13 0.64 17.82 -10.01
N GLN A 14 0.55 17.89 -11.34
CA GLN A 14 -0.58 17.37 -12.10
C GLN A 14 -0.73 15.85 -11.92
N CYS A 15 0.38 15.11 -11.90
CA CYS A 15 0.38 13.68 -11.64
C CYS A 15 -0.02 13.34 -10.21
N LEU A 16 0.44 14.11 -9.21
CA LEU A 16 -0.02 13.93 -7.84
C LEU A 16 -1.54 14.15 -7.71
N TRP A 17 -2.10 15.10 -8.46
CA TRP A 17 -3.54 15.30 -8.53
C TRP A 17 -4.25 14.09 -9.15
N LEU A 18 -3.73 13.56 -10.27
CA LEU A 18 -4.24 12.34 -10.90
C LEU A 18 -4.23 11.16 -9.93
N TYR A 19 -3.14 10.96 -9.18
CA TYR A 19 -3.05 9.93 -8.15
C TYR A 19 -4.11 10.12 -7.07
N GLY A 20 -4.36 11.35 -6.63
CA GLY A 20 -5.42 11.67 -5.69
C GLY A 20 -6.80 11.28 -6.19
N VAL A 21 -7.10 11.51 -7.48
CA VAL A 21 -8.35 11.08 -8.11
C VAL A 21 -8.46 9.55 -8.10
N VAL A 22 -7.41 8.83 -8.51
CA VAL A 22 -7.41 7.36 -8.54
C VAL A 22 -7.61 6.77 -7.14
N VAL A 23 -6.90 7.28 -6.13
CA VAL A 23 -7.07 6.86 -4.73
C VAL A 23 -8.48 7.18 -4.24
N GLY A 24 -9.01 8.37 -4.54
CA GLY A 24 -10.36 8.75 -4.16
C GLY A 24 -11.43 7.82 -4.74
N LEU A 25 -11.27 7.42 -6.01
CA LEU A 25 -12.13 6.42 -6.65
C LEU A 25 -12.00 5.05 -6.00
N ALA A 26 -10.78 4.61 -5.67
CA ALA A 26 -10.54 3.35 -4.98
C ALA A 26 -11.16 3.33 -3.56
N ILE A 27 -11.07 4.44 -2.82
CA ILE A 27 -11.72 4.61 -1.52
C ILE A 27 -13.24 4.55 -1.65
N ARG A 28 -13.80 5.26 -2.64
CA ARG A 28 -15.24 5.21 -2.92
C ARG A 28 -15.68 3.77 -3.19
N GLU A 29 -14.96 3.04 -4.04
CA GLU A 29 -15.27 1.66 -4.40
C GLU A 29 -15.21 0.72 -3.19
N ALA A 30 -14.17 0.87 -2.35
CA ALA A 30 -14.04 0.12 -1.10
C ALA A 30 -15.23 0.38 -0.15
N ILE A 31 -15.66 1.64 0.00
CA ILE A 31 -16.79 1.98 0.86
C ILE A 31 -18.11 1.45 0.28
N VAL A 32 -18.35 1.66 -1.02
CA VAL A 32 -19.60 1.25 -1.70
C VAL A 32 -19.75 -0.27 -1.71
N SER A 33 -18.66 -1.04 -1.79
CA SER A 33 -18.71 -2.50 -1.71
C SER A 33 -18.99 -3.00 -0.28
N VAL A 34 -18.47 -2.31 0.74
CA VAL A 34 -18.57 -2.73 2.14
C VAL A 34 -19.89 -2.31 2.80
N VAL A 35 -20.38 -1.10 2.57
CA VAL A 35 -21.56 -0.54 3.26
C VAL A 35 -22.81 -1.42 3.13
N PRO A 36 -23.18 -1.95 1.93
CA PRO A 36 -24.36 -2.79 1.78
C PRO A 36 -24.37 -4.01 2.72
N VAL A 37 -23.21 -4.62 2.98
CA VAL A 37 -23.07 -5.78 3.89
C VAL A 37 -23.59 -5.48 5.30
N PHE A 38 -23.55 -4.21 5.72
CA PHE A 38 -24.02 -3.77 7.04
C PHE A 38 -25.44 -3.18 7.02
N THR A 39 -25.94 -2.76 5.86
CA THR A 39 -27.21 -2.01 5.77
C THR A 39 -28.36 -2.78 5.16
N THR A 40 -28.11 -3.69 4.21
CA THR A 40 -29.21 -4.34 3.46
C THR A 40 -29.64 -5.68 4.02
N GLY A 41 -28.88 -6.29 4.95
CA GLY A 41 -29.28 -7.54 5.62
C GLY A 41 -29.41 -8.77 4.70
N ASP A 42 -29.23 -8.62 3.39
CA ASP A 42 -29.41 -9.66 2.36
C ASP A 42 -28.38 -10.79 2.45
N LEU A 43 -27.29 -10.54 3.16
CA LEU A 43 -26.26 -11.50 3.51
C LEU A 43 -26.11 -11.30 5.00
N ASP A 44 -26.45 -12.29 5.82
CA ASP A 44 -26.18 -12.24 7.27
C ASP A 44 -24.85 -12.99 7.50
N PRO A 45 -23.68 -12.43 7.09
CA PRO A 45 -22.43 -13.15 7.19
C PRO A 45 -22.11 -13.43 8.66
N ALA A 46 -21.34 -14.48 8.88
CA ALA A 46 -20.89 -14.83 10.22
C ALA A 46 -20.20 -13.61 10.88
N PRO A 47 -20.32 -13.42 12.20
CA PRO A 47 -19.71 -12.27 12.88
C PRO A 47 -18.21 -12.11 12.57
N SER A 48 -17.46 -13.21 12.46
CA SER A 48 -16.04 -13.21 12.08
C SER A 48 -15.78 -12.59 10.72
N GLU A 49 -16.62 -12.86 9.73
CA GLU A 49 -16.51 -12.30 8.38
C GLU A 49 -16.80 -10.80 8.36
N ARG A 50 -17.74 -10.33 9.19
CA ARG A 50 -18.01 -8.88 9.37
C ARG A 50 -16.80 -8.16 9.95
N TYR A 51 -16.20 -8.72 10.99
CA TYR A 51 -15.01 -8.13 11.60
C TYR A 51 -13.83 -8.13 10.63
N LEU A 52 -13.62 -9.22 9.89
CA LEU A 52 -12.59 -9.27 8.84
C LEU A 52 -12.83 -8.21 7.77
N LEU A 53 -14.08 -8.01 7.32
CA LEU A 53 -14.40 -7.01 6.31
C LEU A 53 -14.11 -5.58 6.79
N LEU A 54 -14.50 -5.23 8.02
CA LEU A 54 -14.15 -3.95 8.62
C LEU A 54 -12.65 -3.77 8.75
N PHE A 55 -11.94 -4.84 9.11
CA PHE A 55 -10.50 -4.82 9.24
C PHE A 55 -9.79 -4.65 7.90
N ARG A 56 -10.24 -5.35 6.85
CA ARG A 56 -9.81 -5.14 5.45
C ARG A 56 -10.05 -3.70 5.00
N LEU A 57 -11.21 -3.13 5.30
CA LEU A 57 -11.49 -1.73 4.95
C LEU A 57 -10.56 -0.78 5.70
N ALA A 58 -10.42 -0.94 7.01
CA ALA A 58 -9.55 -0.09 7.83
C ALA A 58 -8.09 -0.15 7.36
N LEU A 59 -7.58 -1.37 7.08
CA LEU A 59 -6.24 -1.57 6.56
C LEU A 59 -6.09 -0.95 5.17
N PHE A 60 -7.06 -1.14 4.28
CA PHE A 60 -7.06 -0.55 2.95
C PHE A 60 -6.95 0.98 3.01
N LEU A 61 -7.76 1.63 3.85
CA LEU A 61 -7.73 3.09 4.04
C LEU A 61 -6.39 3.56 4.62
N LEU A 62 -5.88 2.85 5.63
CA LEU A 62 -4.61 3.18 6.28
C LEU A 62 -3.42 3.07 5.32
N VAL A 63 -3.33 1.96 4.57
CA VAL A 63 -2.27 1.72 3.59
C VAL A 63 -2.38 2.71 2.44
N SER A 64 -3.59 3.00 1.95
CA SER A 64 -3.81 4.01 0.90
C SER A 64 -3.35 5.40 1.35
N ALA A 65 -3.68 5.81 2.59
CA ALA A 65 -3.23 7.07 3.16
C ALA A 65 -1.70 7.13 3.26
N ARG A 66 -1.07 6.07 3.79
CA ARG A 66 0.38 5.94 3.92
C ARG A 66 1.09 6.14 2.57
N PHE A 67 0.71 5.38 1.55
CA PHE A 67 1.36 5.45 0.24
C PHE A 67 1.06 6.75 -0.50
N TYR A 68 -0.15 7.30 -0.36
CA TYR A 68 -0.47 8.62 -0.92
C TYR A 68 0.39 9.73 -0.30
N LEU A 69 0.56 9.73 1.03
CA LEU A 69 1.44 10.67 1.72
C LEU A 69 2.90 10.52 1.29
N GLY A 70 3.39 9.27 1.17
CA GLY A 70 4.73 8.97 0.67
C GLY A 70 4.95 9.53 -0.75
N ALA A 71 3.99 9.29 -1.66
CA ALA A 71 4.02 9.86 -3.00
C ALA A 71 4.01 11.40 -2.97
N ALA A 72 3.16 12.02 -2.15
CA ALA A 72 3.10 13.48 -2.01
C ALA A 72 4.46 14.07 -1.59
N ILE A 73 5.17 13.43 -0.65
CA ILE A 73 6.53 13.84 -0.23
C ILE A 73 7.50 13.75 -1.41
N VAL A 74 7.50 12.64 -2.15
CA VAL A 74 8.41 12.43 -3.27
C VAL A 74 8.14 13.45 -4.37
N PHE A 75 6.89 13.59 -4.81
CA PHE A 75 6.50 14.43 -5.94
C PHE A 75 6.52 15.94 -5.64
N SER A 76 6.42 16.34 -4.37
CA SER A 76 6.54 17.75 -3.97
C SER A 76 7.98 18.22 -3.76
N ALA A 77 8.95 17.30 -3.62
CA ALA A 77 10.36 17.67 -3.45
C ALA A 77 10.90 18.34 -4.72
N PRO A 78 11.66 19.45 -4.63
CA PRO A 78 12.20 20.15 -5.81
C PRO A 78 13.10 19.24 -6.64
N VAL A 79 12.99 19.33 -7.97
CA VAL A 79 13.85 18.59 -8.91
C VAL A 79 15.26 19.19 -8.85
N SER A 80 16.26 18.42 -8.41
CA SER A 80 17.67 18.81 -8.47
C SER A 80 18.22 18.65 -9.88
N ASP A 81 19.03 19.59 -10.36
CA ASP A 81 19.62 19.56 -11.71
C ASP A 81 20.62 18.41 -11.95
N ASP A 82 21.19 17.83 -10.88
CA ASP A 82 22.10 16.67 -10.96
C ASP A 82 21.38 15.33 -11.22
N ARG A 83 20.04 15.34 -11.28
CA ARG A 83 19.26 14.15 -11.65
C ARG A 83 19.03 14.19 -13.14
N GLU A 84 19.49 13.17 -13.87
CA GLU A 84 18.80 12.78 -15.11
C GLU A 84 17.48 12.12 -14.71
N PRO A 85 16.36 12.85 -14.70
CA PRO A 85 15.10 12.31 -14.23
C PRO A 85 14.59 11.39 -15.33
N ASN A 86 14.20 10.17 -14.98
CA ASN A 86 13.32 9.44 -15.88
C ASN A 86 11.89 9.73 -15.42
N ASP A 87 11.51 11.01 -15.46
CA ASP A 87 10.24 11.51 -14.91
C ASP A 87 9.07 10.68 -15.46
N ALA A 88 9.11 10.33 -16.74
CA ALA A 88 8.10 9.47 -17.36
C ALA A 88 7.99 8.08 -16.71
N VAL A 89 9.11 7.46 -16.35
CA VAL A 89 9.13 6.16 -15.66
C VAL A 89 8.64 6.30 -14.23
N ASP A 90 9.12 7.28 -13.47
CA ASP A 90 8.66 7.50 -12.09
C ASP A 90 7.15 7.79 -12.05
N LEU A 91 6.65 8.53 -13.04
CA LEU A 91 5.23 8.82 -13.20
C LEU A 91 4.41 7.58 -13.57
N LEU A 92 4.89 6.76 -14.50
CA LEU A 92 4.23 5.53 -14.91
C LEU A 92 4.20 4.50 -13.78
N VAL A 93 5.32 4.35 -13.08
CA VAL A 93 5.45 3.47 -11.90
C VAL A 93 4.49 3.93 -10.81
N GLY A 94 4.47 5.22 -10.48
CA GLY A 94 3.49 5.77 -9.54
C GLY A 94 2.05 5.50 -9.95
N LEU A 95 1.70 5.72 -11.23
CA LEU A 95 0.35 5.45 -11.74
C LEU A 95 -0.03 3.98 -11.60
N MET A 96 0.85 3.06 -11.97
CA MET A 96 0.63 1.61 -11.84
C MET A 96 0.39 1.21 -10.39
N HIS A 97 1.13 1.81 -9.44
CA HIS A 97 0.91 1.57 -8.01
C HIS A 97 -0.51 1.94 -7.58
N PHE A 98 -0.96 3.13 -7.96
CA PHE A 98 -2.31 3.60 -7.61
C PHE A 98 -3.42 2.82 -8.33
N LEU A 99 -3.17 2.29 -9.52
CA LEU A 99 -4.07 1.35 -10.16
C LEU A 99 -4.17 0.02 -9.40
N PHE A 100 -3.09 -0.45 -8.76
CA PHE A 100 -3.17 -1.60 -7.86
C PHE A 100 -4.02 -1.32 -6.63
N PHE A 101 -4.03 -0.10 -6.07
CA PHE A 101 -4.98 0.27 -5.02
C PHE A 101 -6.43 0.18 -5.50
N PHE A 102 -6.71 0.62 -6.72
CA PHE A 102 -8.04 0.48 -7.31
C PHE A 102 -8.42 -1.00 -7.47
N GLY A 103 -7.54 -1.82 -8.05
CA GLY A 103 -7.77 -3.27 -8.14
C GLY A 103 -7.92 -3.94 -6.77
N TRP A 104 -7.16 -3.50 -5.77
CA TRP A 104 -7.24 -4.02 -4.40
C TRP A 104 -8.59 -3.70 -3.76
N SER A 105 -9.15 -2.51 -4.02
CA SER A 105 -10.45 -2.11 -3.50
C SER A 105 -11.60 -3.04 -3.92
N THR A 106 -11.52 -3.67 -5.10
CA THR A 106 -12.57 -4.57 -5.59
C THR A 106 -12.53 -5.96 -4.94
N THR A 107 -11.50 -6.24 -4.14
CA THR A 107 -11.31 -7.55 -3.49
C THR A 107 -11.78 -7.61 -2.04
N LEU A 108 -12.22 -6.49 -1.45
CA LEU A 108 -12.59 -6.40 -0.03
C LEU A 108 -13.66 -7.43 0.36
N THR A 109 -14.71 -7.56 -0.46
CA THR A 109 -15.88 -8.41 -0.22
C THR A 109 -15.72 -9.83 -0.80
N LEU A 110 -14.59 -10.14 -1.44
CA LEU A 110 -14.38 -11.47 -1.99
C LEU A 110 -14.24 -12.50 -0.86
N PRO A 111 -14.89 -13.67 -0.99
CA PRO A 111 -14.94 -14.67 0.07
C PRO A 111 -13.55 -15.29 0.31
N LEU A 112 -13.34 -15.72 1.55
CA LEU A 112 -12.26 -16.65 1.87
C LEU A 112 -12.61 -18.02 1.29
N ASP A 113 -11.67 -18.61 0.55
CA ASP A 113 -11.82 -19.94 -0.02
C ASP A 113 -10.49 -20.69 0.09
N GLU A 114 -10.52 -21.90 0.63
CA GLU A 114 -9.34 -22.78 0.69
C GLU A 114 -8.83 -23.16 -0.70
N ARG A 115 -9.68 -23.08 -1.73
CA ARG A 115 -9.33 -23.37 -3.14
C ARG A 115 -8.40 -22.33 -3.76
N TRP A 116 -8.26 -21.15 -3.16
CA TRP A 116 -7.27 -20.19 -3.62
C TRP A 116 -5.86 -20.78 -3.47
N ALA A 117 -4.96 -20.42 -4.39
CA ALA A 117 -3.58 -20.90 -4.34
C ALA A 117 -2.95 -20.53 -2.98
N PHE A 118 -2.41 -21.52 -2.26
CA PHE A 118 -1.85 -21.35 -0.92
C PHE A 118 -2.82 -20.75 0.12
N SER A 119 -4.14 -20.91 -0.12
CA SER A 119 -5.20 -20.29 0.69
C SER A 119 -5.04 -18.77 0.86
N ALA A 120 -4.36 -18.13 -0.11
CA ALA A 120 -4.16 -16.69 -0.14
C ALA A 120 -5.36 -16.02 -0.79
N SER A 121 -6.10 -15.20 -0.03
CA SER A 121 -7.23 -14.46 -0.58
C SER A 121 -6.75 -13.47 -1.66
N PRO A 122 -7.62 -13.09 -2.62
CA PRO A 122 -7.30 -12.04 -3.59
C PRO A 122 -6.90 -10.72 -2.92
N TYR A 123 -7.52 -10.42 -1.78
CA TYR A 123 -7.18 -9.25 -0.96
C TYR A 123 -5.74 -9.33 -0.42
N PHE A 124 -5.34 -10.45 0.18
CA PHE A 124 -3.96 -10.64 0.65
C PHE A 124 -2.95 -10.61 -0.51
N SER A 125 -3.29 -11.23 -1.63
CA SER A 125 -2.42 -11.28 -2.82
C SER A 125 -2.13 -9.89 -3.39
N LEU A 126 -3.15 -9.04 -3.51
CA LEU A 126 -2.98 -7.66 -3.98
C LEU A 126 -2.27 -6.78 -2.95
N LEU A 127 -2.51 -6.99 -1.64
CA LEU A 127 -1.72 -6.34 -0.60
C LEU A 127 -0.22 -6.68 -0.73
N CYS A 128 0.12 -7.94 -0.96
CA CYS A 128 1.50 -8.36 -1.21
C CYS A 128 2.11 -7.66 -2.43
N ILE A 129 1.35 -7.52 -3.52
CA ILE A 129 1.76 -6.78 -4.72
C ILE A 129 2.01 -5.31 -4.38
N VAL A 130 1.11 -4.66 -3.63
CA VAL A 130 1.24 -3.26 -3.20
C VAL A 130 2.49 -3.05 -2.34
N LEU A 131 2.78 -3.95 -1.41
CA LEU A 131 3.97 -3.88 -0.55
C LEU A 131 5.28 -4.09 -1.35
N LEU A 132 5.31 -5.05 -2.27
CA LEU A 132 6.48 -5.33 -3.08
C LEU A 132 6.71 -4.31 -4.20
N PHE A 133 5.73 -3.44 -4.48
CA PHE A 133 5.83 -2.47 -5.54
C PHE A 133 7.00 -1.49 -5.34
N ASP A 134 7.32 -1.11 -4.10
CA ASP A 134 8.48 -0.28 -3.80
C ASP A 134 9.81 -0.96 -4.15
N ALA A 135 9.87 -2.29 -4.13
CA ALA A 135 11.05 -3.03 -4.58
C ALA A 135 11.17 -2.95 -6.11
N VAL A 136 10.06 -3.04 -6.84
CA VAL A 136 10.05 -2.84 -8.30
C VAL A 136 10.49 -1.43 -8.64
N TRP A 137 9.96 -0.41 -7.95
CA TRP A 137 10.37 0.97 -8.17
C TRP A 137 11.87 1.15 -7.89
N TRP A 138 12.35 0.63 -6.77
CA TRP A 138 13.75 0.67 -6.42
C TRP A 138 14.67 0.00 -7.46
N LEU A 139 14.28 -1.16 -7.99
CA LEU A 139 15.02 -1.85 -9.06
C LEU A 139 15.06 -1.01 -10.36
N LEU A 140 13.95 -0.36 -10.72
CA LEU A 140 13.90 0.52 -11.90
C LEU A 140 14.68 1.82 -11.70
N SER A 141 14.80 2.27 -10.45
CA SER A 141 15.60 3.42 -10.04
C SER A 141 17.03 3.03 -9.63
N TRP A 142 17.44 1.78 -9.84
CA TRP A 142 18.73 1.28 -9.40
C TRP A 142 19.88 2.14 -9.94
N GLY A 143 20.79 2.57 -9.06
CA GLY A 143 21.87 3.50 -9.39
C GLY A 143 21.56 4.97 -9.12
N LYS A 144 20.28 5.35 -8.93
CA LYS A 144 19.88 6.68 -8.46
C LYS A 144 19.72 6.63 -6.94
N ARG A 145 20.60 7.34 -6.20
CA ARG A 145 20.65 7.28 -4.72
C ARG A 145 19.45 7.97 -4.07
N PHE A 146 18.33 7.25 -3.94
CA PHE A 146 17.21 7.68 -3.11
C PHE A 146 17.28 7.00 -1.74
N GLU A 147 18.00 7.59 -0.78
CA GLU A 147 18.11 7.03 0.58
C GLU A 147 16.74 6.75 1.22
N LYS A 148 15.74 7.62 0.96
CA LYS A 148 14.37 7.41 1.45
C LYS A 148 13.67 6.23 0.77
N LEU A 149 13.83 6.07 -0.54
CA LEU A 149 13.24 4.93 -1.26
C LEU A 149 13.85 3.62 -0.76
N ASN A 150 15.17 3.57 -0.54
CA ASN A 150 15.85 2.39 0.01
C ASN A 150 15.23 1.96 1.35
N LEU A 151 15.01 2.92 2.26
CA LEU A 151 14.45 2.62 3.58
C LEU A 151 13.01 2.08 3.47
N TRP A 152 12.16 2.70 2.65
CA TRP A 152 10.79 2.23 2.44
C TRP A 152 10.74 0.86 1.78
N THR A 153 11.57 0.62 0.75
CA THR A 153 11.70 -0.69 0.11
C THR A 153 12.10 -1.77 1.12
N VAL A 154 13.08 -1.49 1.98
CA VAL A 154 13.51 -2.42 3.04
C VAL A 154 12.37 -2.71 4.01
N ILE A 155 11.69 -1.68 4.51
CA ILE A 155 10.58 -1.83 5.46
C ILE A 155 9.43 -2.61 4.84
N ASN A 156 9.01 -2.28 3.62
CA ASN A 156 7.89 -2.94 2.96
C ASN A 156 8.21 -4.38 2.57
N THR A 157 9.46 -4.65 2.16
CA THR A 157 9.93 -6.01 1.89
C THR A 157 9.99 -6.85 3.18
N ALA A 158 10.53 -6.30 4.27
CA ALA A 158 10.55 -6.97 5.57
C ALA A 158 9.12 -7.23 6.09
N THR A 159 8.22 -6.27 5.92
CA THR A 159 6.80 -6.42 6.28
C THR A 159 6.15 -7.53 5.45
N PHE A 160 6.36 -7.54 4.13
CA PHE A 160 5.88 -8.60 3.24
C PHE A 160 6.37 -9.99 3.69
N VAL A 161 7.67 -10.13 3.97
CA VAL A 161 8.25 -11.42 4.43
C VAL A 161 7.60 -11.84 5.74
N LEU A 162 7.44 -10.93 6.70
CA LEU A 162 6.80 -11.23 7.98
C LEU A 162 5.34 -11.66 7.80
N CYS A 163 4.57 -10.96 6.96
CA CYS A 163 3.20 -11.34 6.61
C CYS A 163 3.13 -12.73 5.97
N ALA A 164 4.01 -13.01 5.00
CA ALA A 164 4.07 -14.31 4.35
C ALA A 164 4.38 -15.44 5.36
N LEU A 165 5.32 -15.22 6.29
CA LEU A 165 5.63 -16.18 7.34
C LEU A 165 4.46 -16.43 8.29
N ILE A 166 3.77 -15.37 8.73
CA ILE A 166 2.58 -15.49 9.60
C ILE A 166 1.47 -16.24 8.86
N HIS A 167 1.19 -15.88 7.62
CA HIS A 167 0.17 -16.53 6.78
C HIS A 167 0.46 -18.01 6.59
N CYS A 168 1.68 -18.34 6.13
CA CYS A 168 2.09 -19.73 5.94
C CYS A 168 2.04 -20.52 7.26
N GLY A 169 2.49 -19.93 8.37
CA GLY A 169 2.42 -20.55 9.69
C GLY A 169 0.98 -20.86 10.12
N GLY A 170 0.07 -19.90 9.93
CA GLY A 170 -1.35 -20.05 10.25
C GLY A 170 -2.04 -21.12 9.39
N VAL A 171 -1.76 -21.13 8.08
CA VAL A 171 -2.28 -22.14 7.14
C VAL A 171 -1.75 -23.54 7.49
N ILE A 172 -0.45 -23.68 7.77
CA ILE A 172 0.16 -24.97 8.17
C ILE A 172 -0.45 -25.46 9.49
N ALA A 173 -0.72 -24.55 10.43
CA ALA A 173 -1.39 -24.84 11.69
C ALA A 173 -2.90 -25.10 11.56
N LYS A 174 -3.46 -25.02 10.34
CA LYS A 174 -4.90 -25.19 10.05
C LYS A 174 -5.79 -24.30 10.91
N GLN A 175 -5.34 -23.07 11.16
CA GLN A 175 -6.15 -22.08 11.84
C GLN A 175 -7.28 -21.60 10.94
N ASP A 176 -8.32 -21.04 11.55
CA ASP A 176 -9.40 -20.36 10.83
C ASP A 176 -8.83 -19.28 9.89
N LEU A 177 -9.22 -19.31 8.61
CA LEU A 177 -8.63 -18.43 7.59
C LEU A 177 -8.86 -16.94 7.89
N ALA A 178 -9.99 -16.57 8.51
CA ALA A 178 -10.23 -15.19 8.90
C ALA A 178 -9.25 -14.75 10.00
N ALA A 179 -8.99 -15.62 10.99
CA ALA A 179 -7.97 -15.39 12.01
C ALA A 179 -6.55 -15.30 11.42
N VAL A 180 -6.19 -16.18 10.47
CA VAL A 180 -4.90 -16.14 9.78
C VAL A 180 -4.73 -14.83 9.02
N GLU A 181 -5.76 -14.40 8.29
CA GLU A 181 -5.70 -13.16 7.51
C GLU A 181 -5.61 -11.93 8.42
N MET A 182 -6.43 -11.85 9.48
CA MET A 182 -6.36 -10.74 10.44
C MET A 182 -4.99 -10.65 11.13
N THR A 183 -4.43 -11.77 11.56
CA THR A 183 -3.10 -11.79 12.21
C THR A 183 -1.99 -11.43 11.23
N THR A 184 -2.09 -11.88 9.98
CA THR A 184 -1.16 -11.54 8.90
C THR A 184 -1.11 -10.05 8.60
N PHE A 185 -2.20 -9.30 8.81
CA PHE A 185 -2.25 -7.87 8.53
C PHE A 185 -1.76 -6.98 9.68
N LEU A 186 -1.61 -7.51 10.90
CA LEU A 186 -1.14 -6.73 12.05
C LEU A 186 0.22 -6.05 11.80
N PRO A 187 1.24 -6.70 11.20
CA PRO A 187 2.48 -6.04 10.83
C PRO A 187 2.27 -4.86 9.88
N VAL A 188 1.41 -5.01 8.86
CA VAL A 188 1.12 -3.95 7.88
C VAL A 188 0.44 -2.78 8.56
N ALA A 189 -0.56 -3.05 9.42
CA ALA A 189 -1.26 -2.01 10.17
C ALA A 189 -0.29 -1.25 11.08
N PHE A 190 0.57 -1.97 11.82
CA PHE A 190 1.56 -1.37 12.70
C PHE A 190 2.52 -0.45 11.94
N VAL A 191 3.18 -0.97 10.90
CA VAL A 191 4.14 -0.19 10.10
C VAL A 191 3.47 1.02 9.45
N SER A 192 2.24 0.86 8.97
CA SER A 192 1.52 1.96 8.32
C SER A 192 1.08 3.04 9.30
N LEU A 193 0.67 2.67 10.53
CA LEU A 193 0.37 3.64 11.59
C LEU A 193 1.62 4.43 11.99
N VAL A 194 2.76 3.75 12.15
CA VAL A 194 4.04 4.41 12.48
C VAL A 194 4.42 5.40 11.38
N ASP A 195 4.38 4.99 10.11
CA ASP A 195 4.78 5.83 8.97
C ASP A 195 3.85 7.04 8.78
N VAL A 196 2.53 6.86 8.93
CA VAL A 196 1.56 7.97 8.93
C VAL A 196 1.80 8.93 10.10
N SER A 197 2.07 8.39 11.30
CA SER A 197 2.38 9.20 12.49
C SER A 197 3.67 10.01 12.31
N GLU A 198 4.73 9.43 11.75
CA GLU A 198 5.99 10.13 11.46
C GLU A 198 5.77 11.25 10.44
N THR A 199 5.07 10.93 9.35
CA THR A 199 4.80 11.88 8.28
C THR A 199 3.97 13.07 8.76
N THR A 200 2.98 12.84 9.61
CA THR A 200 2.10 13.91 10.14
C THR A 200 2.75 14.70 11.27
N SER A 201 3.59 14.08 12.10
CA SER A 201 4.27 14.76 13.21
C SER A 201 5.61 15.41 12.83
N GLY A 202 6.17 15.10 11.66
CA GLY A 202 7.49 15.53 11.23
C GLY A 202 8.65 14.90 12.03
N ARG A 203 8.40 13.84 12.80
CA ARG A 203 9.40 13.13 13.59
C ARG A 203 9.95 11.94 12.82
N ASP A 204 11.27 11.80 12.80
CA ASP A 204 11.99 10.70 12.13
C ASP A 204 12.17 9.47 13.07
N VAL A 205 11.08 8.81 13.51
CA VAL A 205 11.16 7.74 14.52
C VAL A 205 11.85 6.48 13.97
N ILE A 206 11.41 5.92 12.84
CA ILE A 206 12.00 4.75 12.17
C ILE A 206 13.46 5.03 11.83
N ARG A 207 13.76 6.19 11.26
CA ARG A 207 15.14 6.55 10.89
C ARG A 207 16.04 6.63 12.12
N SER A 208 15.52 7.09 13.26
CA SER A 208 16.28 7.12 14.52
C SER A 208 16.60 5.72 15.05
N TRP A 209 15.72 4.73 14.83
CA TRP A 209 15.96 3.34 15.21
C TRP A 209 17.05 2.71 14.34
N PHE A 210 16.98 2.89 13.02
CA PHE A 210 18.01 2.38 12.11
C PHE A 210 19.40 2.96 12.35
N ARG A 211 19.51 4.22 12.81
CA ARG A 211 20.80 4.81 13.17
C ARG A 211 21.44 4.23 14.44
N ARG A 212 20.66 3.50 15.25
CA ARG A 212 21.13 2.89 16.51
C ARG A 212 21.54 1.42 16.34
N LEU A 213 21.19 0.80 15.22
CA LEU A 213 21.56 -0.56 14.84
C LEU A 213 22.86 -0.52 14.02
#